data_AF-A0A7W8Q7L2-F1
#
_entry.id   AF-A0A7W8Q7L2-F1
#
_cell.length_a   1.000
_cell.length_b   1.000
_cell.length_c   1.000
_cell.angle_alpha   90.00
_cell.angle_beta   90.00
_cell.angle_gamma   90.00
#
_symmetry.space_group_name_H-M   'P 1'
#
loop_
_entity.id
_entity.type
_entity.pdbx_description
1 polymer ?
#
loop_
_entity_poly.entity_id
_entity_poly.type
_entity_poly.pdbx_seq_one_letter_code
_entity_poly.pdbx_strand_id
1 'polypeptide(L)'
;MPRGPSSGRQADKNRYRSTYLLELARGSSHISSTLGADSQQAAIAEVLCEFGLKYGKDKLPVFRALLAESLEDRDNPDAARAVLSFAPRQTL
;
A
#
# COMPACT_ATOMS: atom_id res chain seq x y z
N MET A 1 13.75 -1.92 32.52
CA MET A 1 13.38 -2.71 31.33
C MET A 1 13.73 -1.90 30.08
N PRO A 2 14.56 -2.38 29.14
CA PRO A 2 14.93 -1.61 27.95
C PRO A 2 13.75 -1.60 26.96
N ARG A 3 13.27 -0.40 26.60
CA ARG A 3 12.26 -0.22 25.54
C ARG A 3 12.99 -0.33 24.20
N GLY A 4 12.67 -1.37 23.42
CA GLY A 4 13.26 -1.62 22.11
C GLY A 4 12.94 -0.54 21.05
N PRO A 5 13.52 -0.64 19.84
CA PRO A 5 13.59 0.40 18.82
C PRO A 5 12.26 0.76 18.11
N SER A 6 11.12 0.54 18.75
CA SER A 6 9.78 0.68 18.16
C SER A 6 9.43 2.11 17.79
N SER A 7 9.93 3.11 18.53
CA SER A 7 9.61 4.52 18.28
C SER A 7 10.21 5.06 16.97
N GLY A 8 11.41 4.62 16.58
CA GLY A 8 12.05 5.10 15.35
C GLY A 8 11.34 4.61 14.08
N ARG A 9 11.00 3.32 14.03
CA ARG A 9 10.26 2.73 12.89
C ARG A 9 8.84 3.27 12.76
N GLN A 10 8.16 3.50 13.89
CA GLN A 10 6.81 4.07 13.87
C GLN A 10 6.81 5.54 13.43
N ALA A 11 7.79 6.34 13.87
CA ALA A 11 7.94 7.72 13.44
C ALA A 11 8.22 7.84 11.94
N ASP A 12 9.08 6.95 11.41
CA ASP A 12 9.40 6.91 9.98
C ASP A 12 8.17 6.51 9.14
N LYS A 13 7.39 5.50 9.58
CA LYS A 13 6.10 5.16 8.97
C LYS A 13 5.11 6.34 8.95
N ASN A 14 4.99 7.07 10.07
CA ASN A 14 4.10 8.23 10.13
C ASN A 14 4.53 9.32 9.15
N ARG A 15 5.83 9.55 9.01
CA ARG A 15 6.38 10.51 8.03
C ARG A 15 6.06 10.10 6.60
N TYR A 16 6.22 8.82 6.24
CA TYR A 16 5.81 8.32 4.91
C TYR A 16 4.31 8.41 4.69
N ARG A 17 3.48 8.13 5.72
CA ARG A 17 2.02 8.28 5.65
C ARG A 17 1.61 9.71 5.36
N SER A 18 2.24 10.70 6.00
CA SER A 18 2.03 12.11 5.70
C SER A 18 2.53 12.51 4.31
N THR A 19 3.68 11.97 3.90
CA THR A 19 4.32 12.29 2.61
C THR A 19 3.49 11.77 1.43
N TYR A 20 2.91 10.57 1.55
CA TYR A 20 2.16 9.89 0.49
C TYR A 20 0.64 9.89 0.72
N LEU A 21 0.13 10.79 1.55
CA LEU A 21 -1.27 10.81 1.95
C LEU A 21 -2.23 10.84 0.75
N LEU A 22 -1.92 11.63 -0.27
CA LEU A 22 -2.72 11.74 -1.49
C LEU A 22 -2.72 10.42 -2.28
N GLU A 23 -1.57 9.79 -2.44
CA GLU A 23 -1.43 8.52 -3.16
C GLU A 23 -2.12 7.37 -2.42
N LEU A 24 -2.03 7.36 -1.09
CA LEU A 24 -2.75 6.41 -0.25
C LEU A 24 -4.27 6.58 -0.38
N ALA A 25 -4.77 7.81 -0.34
CA ALA A 25 -6.19 8.09 -0.51
C ALA A 25 -6.70 7.70 -1.91
N ARG A 26 -5.92 7.99 -2.96
CA ARG A 26 -6.25 7.61 -4.34
C ARG A 26 -6.22 6.10 -4.54
N GLY A 27 -5.14 5.44 -4.13
CA GLY A 27 -4.96 4.00 -4.30
C GLY A 27 -6.00 3.19 -3.54
N SER A 28 -6.24 3.54 -2.26
CA SER A 28 -7.28 2.87 -1.46
C SER A 28 -8.67 3.07 -2.07
N SER A 29 -9.01 4.28 -2.51
CA SER A 29 -10.30 4.53 -3.17
C SER A 29 -10.45 3.78 -4.48
N HIS A 30 -9.39 3.68 -5.28
CA HIS A 30 -9.44 2.99 -6.57
C HIS A 30 -9.65 1.49 -6.36
N ILE A 31 -8.87 0.87 -5.48
CA ILE A 31 -8.93 -0.56 -5.18
C ILE A 31 -10.28 -0.92 -4.54
N SER A 32 -10.75 -0.16 -3.56
CA SER A 32 -12.03 -0.43 -2.89
C SER A 32 -13.26 -0.30 -3.80
N SER A 33 -13.16 0.45 -4.89
CA SER A 33 -14.26 0.62 -5.86
C SER A 33 -14.29 -0.46 -6.94
N THR A 34 -13.36 -1.42 -6.94
CA THR A 34 -13.33 -2.49 -7.94
C THR A 34 -14.40 -3.55 -7.68
N LEU A 35 -15.00 -4.09 -8.75
CA LEU A 35 -16.01 -5.14 -8.68
C LEU A 35 -15.37 -6.48 -9.05
N GLY A 36 -14.92 -7.22 -8.04
CA GLY A 36 -14.40 -8.57 -8.18
C GLY A 36 -12.87 -8.66 -8.22
N ALA A 37 -12.37 -9.88 -8.01
CA ALA A 37 -10.96 -10.14 -7.75
C ALA A 37 -10.03 -9.77 -8.93
N ASP A 38 -10.46 -9.96 -10.18
CA ASP A 38 -9.62 -9.68 -11.35
C ASP A 38 -9.36 -8.17 -11.52
N SER A 39 -10.42 -7.36 -11.49
CA SER A 39 -10.31 -5.90 -11.52
C SER A 39 -9.57 -5.34 -10.31
N GLN A 40 -9.69 -5.98 -9.15
CA GLN A 40 -8.94 -5.62 -7.95
C GLN A 40 -7.44 -5.88 -8.11
N GLN A 41 -7.03 -7.02 -8.67
CA GLN A 41 -5.62 -7.32 -8.94
C GLN A 41 -5.03 -6.34 -9.96
N ALA A 42 -5.79 -5.97 -11.00
CA ALA A 42 -5.39 -4.94 -11.95
C ALA A 42 -5.19 -3.58 -11.27
N ALA A 43 -6.15 -3.12 -10.47
CA ALA A 43 -6.04 -1.86 -9.74
C ALA A 43 -4.86 -1.84 -8.76
N ILE A 44 -4.57 -2.95 -8.08
CA ILE A 44 -3.38 -3.07 -7.22
C ILE A 44 -2.10 -2.94 -8.05
N ALA A 45 -2.03 -3.61 -9.20
CA ALA A 45 -0.88 -3.54 -10.10
C ALA A 45 -0.64 -2.10 -10.60
N GLU A 46 -1.70 -1.41 -11.02
CA GLU A 46 -1.67 -0.02 -11.49
C GLU A 46 -1.15 0.91 -10.40
N VAL A 47 -1.78 0.88 -9.21
CA VAL A 47 -1.39 1.74 -8.08
C VAL A 47 0.07 1.54 -7.67
N LEU A 48 0.54 0.29 -7.60
CA LEU A 48 1.93 0.00 -7.25
C LEU A 48 2.90 0.37 -8.37
N CYS A 49 2.53 0.15 -9.63
CA CYS A 49 3.36 0.52 -10.78
C CYS A 49 3.54 2.04 -10.87
N GLU A 50 2.43 2.79 -10.83
CA GLU A 50 2.45 4.25 -10.88
C GLU A 50 3.26 4.86 -9.74
N PHE A 51 3.07 4.36 -8.51
CA PHE A 51 3.85 4.80 -7.36
C PHE A 51 5.35 4.52 -7.55
N GLY A 52 5.70 3.32 -8.01
CA GLY A 52 7.08 2.91 -8.24
C GLY A 52 7.77 3.73 -9.32
N LEU A 53 7.05 4.08 -10.40
CA LEU A 53 7.55 4.96 -11.46
C LEU A 53 7.79 6.39 -10.96
N LYS A 54 6.90 6.90 -10.09
CA LYS A 54 6.97 8.29 -9.60
C LYS A 54 7.99 8.50 -8.49
N TYR A 55 8.11 7.55 -7.56
CA TYR A 55 8.89 7.74 -6.33
C TYR A 55 10.06 6.76 -6.14
N GLY A 56 10.16 5.77 -7.02
CA GLY A 56 11.18 4.72 -7.00
C GLY A 56 10.71 3.43 -6.34
N LYS A 57 11.19 2.30 -6.87
CA LYS A 57 10.84 0.94 -6.40
C LYS A 57 11.28 0.66 -4.97
N ASP A 58 12.33 1.33 -4.47
CA ASP A 58 12.82 1.22 -3.10
C ASP A 58 11.75 1.57 -2.05
N LYS A 59 10.82 2.47 -2.39
CA LYS A 59 9.76 2.93 -1.49
C LYS A 59 8.47 2.11 -1.58
N LEU A 60 8.39 1.16 -2.53
CA LEU A 60 7.21 0.30 -2.68
C LEU A 60 6.88 -0.53 -1.44
N PRO A 61 7.84 -1.12 -0.71
CA PRO A 61 7.54 -1.92 0.47
C PRO A 61 6.80 -1.12 1.55
N VAL A 62 7.26 0.11 1.83
CA VAL A 62 6.63 0.97 2.84
C VAL A 62 5.29 1.51 2.37
N PHE A 63 5.18 1.90 1.10
CA PHE A 63 3.92 2.36 0.53
C PHE A 63 2.86 1.26 0.53
N ARG A 64 3.22 0.04 0.12
CA ARG A 64 2.35 -1.14 0.09
C ARG A 64 1.79 -1.46 1.48
N ALA A 65 2.62 -1.39 2.52
CA ALA A 65 2.16 -1.60 3.89
C ALA A 65 1.14 -0.52 4.33
N LEU A 66 1.46 0.75 4.07
CA LEU A 66 0.56 1.86 4.40
C LEU A 66 -0.76 1.83 3.59
N LEU A 67 -0.71 1.34 2.35
CA LEU A 67 -1.88 1.16 1.50
C LEU A 67 -2.81 0.07 2.06
N ALA A 68 -2.24 -1.06 2.50
CA ALA A 68 -3.01 -2.11 3.17
C ALA A 68 -3.67 -1.58 4.45
N GLU A 69 -2.93 -0.87 5.30
CA GLU A 69 -3.49 -0.23 6.51
C GLU A 69 -4.62 0.76 6.17
N SER A 70 -4.50 1.48 5.05
CA SER A 70 -5.54 2.43 4.59
C SER A 70 -6.79 1.72 4.06
N LEU A 71 -6.68 0.47 3.59
CA LEU A 71 -7.80 -0.37 3.18
C LEU A 71 -8.48 -1.03 4.38
N GLU A 72 -7.70 -1.44 5.39
CA GLU A 72 -8.24 -1.94 6.67
C GLU A 72 -9.05 -0.84 7.39
N ASP A 73 -8.54 0.39 7.44
CA ASP A 73 -9.24 1.55 8.00
C ASP A 73 -10.57 1.87 7.30
N ARG A 74 -10.72 1.43 6.04
CA ARG A 74 -11.93 1.57 5.22
C ARG A 74 -12.85 0.34 5.27
N ASP A 75 -12.67 -0.55 6.25
CA ASP A 75 -13.43 -1.79 6.40
C ASP A 75 -13.31 -2.74 5.20
N ASN A 76 -12.17 -2.71 4.49
CA ASN A 76 -11.91 -3.56 3.32
C ASN A 76 -10.68 -4.47 3.55
N PRO A 77 -10.76 -5.40 4.53
CA PRO A 77 -9.63 -6.25 4.92
C PRO A 77 -9.22 -7.25 3.83
N ASP A 78 -10.15 -7.67 2.97
CA ASP A 78 -9.82 -8.56 1.85
C ASP A 78 -8.93 -7.84 0.82
N ALA A 79 -9.21 -6.57 0.53
CA ALA A 79 -8.35 -5.74 -0.29
C ALA A 79 -6.99 -5.47 0.34
N ALA A 80 -6.94 -5.25 1.65
CA ALA A 80 -5.67 -5.13 2.36
C ALA A 80 -4.82 -6.40 2.21
N ARG A 81 -5.44 -7.57 2.39
CA ARG A 81 -4.76 -8.86 2.20
C ARG A 81 -4.31 -9.07 0.75
N ALA A 82 -5.16 -8.73 -0.22
CA ALA A 82 -4.80 -8.78 -1.64
C ALA A 82 -3.59 -7.91 -1.95
N VAL A 83 -3.54 -6.67 -1.43
CA VAL A 83 -2.37 -5.78 -1.54
C VAL A 83 -1.14 -6.44 -0.93
N LEU A 84 -1.21 -7.02 0.27
CA LEU A 84 -0.07 -7.65 0.96
C LEU A 84 0.39 -8.98 0.33
N SER A 85 -0.49 -9.68 -0.39
CA SER A 85 -0.17 -10.93 -1.09
C SER A 85 0.14 -10.74 -2.58
N PHE A 86 -0.11 -9.55 -3.13
CA PHE A 86 0.20 -9.20 -4.52
C PHE A 86 1.67 -9.51 -4.89
N ALA A 87 1.86 -10.50 -5.76
CA ALA A 87 3.12 -10.73 -6.43
C ALA A 87 2.97 -10.16 -7.85
N PRO A 88 3.73 -9.12 -8.24
CA PRO A 88 3.73 -8.72 -9.63
C PRO A 88 4.16 -9.94 -10.43
N ARG A 89 3.29 -10.44 -11.32
CA ARG A 89 3.68 -11.49 -12.26
C ARG A 89 4.84 -10.92 -13.05
N GLN A 90 6.05 -11.42 -12.79
CA GLN A 90 7.22 -11.13 -13.60
C GLN A 90 6.97 -11.80 -14.96
N THR A 91 6.33 -11.10 -15.89
CA THR A 91 6.53 -11.40 -17.31
C THR A 91 7.95 -10.97 -17.63
N LEU A 92 8.83 -11.97 -17.67
CA LEU A 92 10.15 -11.94 -18.28
C LEU A 92 10.06 -11.44 -19.73
#